data_AF-A0AB73KVK7-F1
#
_entry.id   AF-A0AB73KVK7-F1
#
_cell.length_a   1.000
_cell.length_b   1.000
_cell.length_c   1.000
_cell.angle_alpha   90.00
_cell.angle_beta   90.00
_cell.angle_gamma   90.00
#
_symmetry.space_group_name_H-M   'P 1'
#
loop_
_entity.id
_entity.type
_entity.pdbx_description
1 polymer ?
#
loop_
_entity_poly.entity_id
_entity_poly.type
_entity_poly.pdbx_seq_one_letter_code
_entity_poly.pdbx_strand_id
1 'polypeptide(L)'
;MGSVTQDYASYIAGLPKILAGAAVLFRDGAGRVLLVDPNYREGEKKWILPGGTIESGQDESPRQGARREAAEEIGLDIAPGALIAIDWVTGPGQPPLAVYLYDGGVLDGEQLGAIQLQKEELDAWNLVPLDQVGTFVQPGMERRIRAGFTALMAGTGPAELENGHRVGPPAAVDHTGRTGQRPTA
;
A
#
# COMPACT_ATOMS: atom_id res chain seq x y z
N MET A 1 35.35 29.58 0.40
CA MET A 1 34.32 29.35 1.43
C MET A 1 33.12 28.77 0.72
N GLY A 2 32.89 27.46 0.82
CA GLY A 2 31.67 26.83 0.29
C GLY A 2 30.45 27.47 0.95
N SER A 3 29.38 27.73 0.20
CA SER A 3 28.18 28.32 0.80
C SER A 3 27.56 27.31 1.77
N VAL A 4 26.96 27.80 2.85
CA VAL A 4 26.22 26.98 3.84
C VAL A 4 25.22 26.02 3.16
N THR A 5 24.67 26.42 2.01
CA THR A 5 23.78 25.60 1.18
C THR A 5 24.47 24.39 0.55
N GLN A 6 25.73 24.53 0.12
CA GLN A 6 26.52 23.45 -0.48
C GLN A 6 26.98 22.42 0.57
N ASP A 7 27.28 22.88 1.78
CA ASP A 7 27.59 22.03 2.93
C ASP A 7 26.33 21.27 3.39
N TYR A 8 25.16 21.91 3.37
CA TYR A 8 23.88 21.27 3.72
C TYR A 8 23.45 20.22 2.70
N ALA A 9 23.53 20.51 1.40
CA ALA A 9 23.20 19.54 0.35
C ALA A 9 24.11 18.30 0.39
N SER A 10 25.41 18.51 0.65
CA SER A 10 26.37 17.40 0.79
C SER A 10 26.10 16.57 2.04
N TYR A 11 25.71 17.21 3.15
CA TYR A 11 25.27 16.51 4.37
C TYR A 11 24.04 15.64 4.10
N ILE A 12 22.98 16.19 3.49
CA ILE A 12 21.77 15.44 3.15
C ILE A 12 22.06 14.27 2.20
N ALA A 13 22.91 14.47 1.20
CA ALA A 13 23.31 13.42 0.26
C ALA A 13 24.04 12.25 0.92
N GLY A 14 24.70 12.49 2.07
CA GLY A 14 25.41 11.49 2.86
C GLY A 14 24.56 10.77 3.91
N LEU A 15 23.30 11.18 4.13
CA LEU A 15 22.42 10.51 5.08
C LEU A 15 22.01 9.11 4.60
N PRO A 16 21.75 8.16 5.52
CA PRO A 16 21.15 6.88 5.17
C PRO A 16 19.87 7.07 4.37
N LYS A 17 19.73 6.33 3.29
CA LYS A 17 18.56 6.39 2.42
C LYS A 17 17.57 5.30 2.81
N ILE A 18 16.30 5.66 2.75
CA ILE A 18 15.19 4.71 2.76
C ILE A 18 14.54 4.77 1.39
N LEU A 19 14.11 3.62 0.89
CA LEU A 19 13.15 3.59 -0.20
C LEU A 19 11.75 3.77 0.39
N ALA A 20 10.84 4.33 -0.38
CA ALA A 20 9.45 4.47 0.02
C ALA A 20 8.55 4.00 -1.13
N GLY A 21 7.58 3.15 -0.80
CA GLY A 21 6.59 2.65 -1.75
C GLY A 21 5.18 2.82 -1.20
N ALA A 22 4.20 2.88 -2.09
CA ALA A 22 2.80 3.00 -1.73
C ALA A 22 1.96 2.03 -2.53
N ALA A 23 1.04 1.34 -1.86
CA ALA A 23 0.15 0.35 -2.46
C ALA A 23 -1.29 0.56 -2.00
N VAL A 24 -2.22 0.00 -2.77
CA VAL A 24 -3.66 0.12 -2.51
C VAL A 24 -4.29 -1.26 -2.39
N LEU A 25 -5.05 -1.49 -1.31
CA LEU A 25 -5.84 -2.69 -1.11
C LEU A 25 -7.28 -2.43 -1.57
N PHE A 26 -7.56 -2.78 -2.83
CA PHE A 26 -8.93 -2.83 -3.36
C PHE A 26 -9.60 -4.16 -3.02
N ARG A 27 -10.91 -4.12 -2.83
CA ARG A 27 -11.74 -5.31 -2.60
C ARG A 27 -12.93 -5.31 -3.53
N ASP A 28 -13.58 -6.45 -3.72
CA ASP A 28 -14.94 -6.49 -4.28
C ASP A 28 -16.00 -6.62 -3.18
N GLY A 29 -17.28 -6.68 -3.58
CA GLY A 29 -18.41 -6.83 -2.65
C GLY A 29 -18.39 -8.14 -1.83
N ALA A 30 -17.58 -9.12 -2.22
CA ALA A 30 -17.36 -10.37 -1.48
C ALA A 30 -16.12 -10.31 -0.57
N GLY A 31 -15.40 -9.20 -0.53
CA GLY A 31 -14.18 -9.03 0.27
C GLY A 31 -12.95 -9.69 -0.33
N ARG A 32 -12.98 -10.13 -1.60
CA ARG A 32 -11.81 -10.63 -2.33
C ARG A 32 -10.88 -9.47 -2.65
N VAL A 33 -9.58 -9.67 -2.49
CA VAL A 33 -8.54 -8.66 -2.69
C VAL A 33 -8.10 -8.67 -4.16
N LEU A 34 -8.01 -7.50 -4.77
CA LEU A 34 -7.44 -7.37 -6.10
C LEU A 34 -5.91 -7.49 -6.03
N LEU A 35 -5.37 -8.42 -6.81
CA LEU A 35 -3.94 -8.61 -7.02
C LEU A 35 -3.61 -8.45 -8.50
N VAL A 36 -2.38 -8.04 -8.79
CA VAL A 36 -1.83 -7.94 -10.14
C VAL A 36 -0.60 -8.86 -10.29
N ASP A 37 -0.37 -9.32 -11.50
CA ASP A 37 0.73 -10.21 -11.86
C ASP A 37 1.82 -9.44 -12.64
N PRO A 38 2.96 -9.09 -11.99
CA PRO A 38 4.04 -8.39 -12.66
C PRO A 38 4.83 -9.30 -13.60
N ASN A 39 5.15 -8.79 -14.79
CA ASN A 39 5.89 -9.52 -15.83
C ASN A 39 7.40 -9.62 -15.57
N TYR A 40 7.93 -8.79 -14.66
CA TYR A 40 9.34 -8.74 -14.28
C TYR A 40 9.71 -9.65 -13.10
N ARG A 41 8.72 -10.34 -12.51
CA ARG A 41 8.93 -11.33 -11.45
C ARG A 41 8.57 -12.72 -11.95
N GLU A 42 9.33 -13.71 -11.51
CA GLU A 42 9.09 -15.12 -11.82
C GLU A 42 8.69 -15.91 -10.56
N GLY A 43 8.11 -17.09 -10.78
CA GLY A 43 7.72 -18.03 -9.72
C GLY A 43 6.24 -17.96 -9.33
N GLU A 44 5.80 -18.94 -8.54
CA GLU A 44 4.39 -19.16 -8.21
C GLU A 44 3.80 -18.07 -7.30
N LYS A 45 4.63 -17.43 -6.47
CA LYS A 45 4.21 -16.42 -5.48
C LYS A 45 4.66 -15.00 -5.84
N LYS A 46 4.44 -14.62 -7.09
CA LYS A 46 4.93 -13.36 -7.66
C LYS A 46 3.96 -12.18 -7.62
N TRP A 47 2.68 -12.46 -7.36
CA TRP A 47 1.62 -11.45 -7.42
C TRP A 47 1.78 -10.41 -6.31
N ILE A 48 1.27 -9.22 -6.56
CA ILE A 48 1.36 -8.06 -5.66
C ILE A 48 0.04 -7.30 -5.61
N LEU A 49 -0.06 -6.38 -4.65
CA LEU A 49 -1.07 -5.33 -4.70
C LEU A 49 -0.66 -4.29 -5.75
N PRO A 50 -1.62 -3.58 -6.37
CA PRO A 50 -1.31 -2.39 -7.16
C PRO A 50 -0.54 -1.37 -6.31
N GLY A 51 0.52 -0.81 -6.88
CA GLY A 51 1.41 0.10 -6.17
C GLY A 51 2.87 -0.02 -6.59
N GLY A 52 3.61 1.04 -6.31
CA GLY A 52 5.00 1.15 -6.73
C GLY A 52 5.81 2.10 -5.85
N THR A 53 6.91 2.56 -6.40
CA THR A 53 7.84 3.45 -5.70
C THR A 53 7.30 4.86 -5.71
N ILE A 54 7.45 5.57 -4.60
CA ILE A 54 7.06 6.98 -4.52
C ILE A 54 8.12 7.83 -5.22
N GLU A 55 7.70 8.72 -6.10
CA GLU A 55 8.57 9.66 -6.81
C GLU A 55 8.90 10.88 -5.92
N SER A 56 9.52 10.62 -4.76
CA SER A 56 9.77 11.66 -3.74
C SER A 56 10.68 12.78 -4.23
N GLY A 57 11.48 12.55 -5.29
CA GLY A 57 12.27 13.58 -5.94
C GLY A 57 11.44 14.63 -6.70
N GLN A 58 10.16 14.36 -6.92
CA GLN A 58 9.17 15.27 -7.52
C GLN A 58 8.15 15.77 -6.48
N ASP A 59 8.51 15.72 -5.19
CA ASP A 59 7.63 16.07 -4.06
C ASP A 59 6.34 15.21 -3.98
N GLU A 60 6.33 14.03 -4.60
CA GLU A 60 5.20 13.10 -4.53
C GLU A 60 5.04 12.55 -3.11
N SER A 61 3.84 12.71 -2.54
CA SER A 61 3.49 12.08 -1.26
C SER A 61 3.11 10.60 -1.46
N PRO A 62 3.21 9.75 -0.42
CA PRO A 62 2.78 8.35 -0.51
C PRO A 62 1.34 8.16 -1.00
N ARG A 63 0.43 9.09 -0.65
CA ARG A 63 -0.97 9.03 -1.10
C ARG A 63 -1.12 9.37 -2.58
N GLN A 64 -0.33 10.32 -3.08
CA GLN A 64 -0.28 10.64 -4.51
C GLN A 64 0.29 9.48 -5.30
N GLY A 65 1.40 8.89 -4.84
CA GLY A 65 1.98 7.70 -5.46
C GLY A 65 1.00 6.54 -5.53
N ALA A 66 0.33 6.19 -4.43
CA ALA A 66 -0.71 5.14 -4.43
C ALA A 66 -1.84 5.40 -5.44
N ARG A 67 -2.27 6.66 -5.62
CA ARG A 67 -3.29 7.04 -6.60
C ARG A 67 -2.77 6.94 -8.02
N ARG A 68 -1.56 7.47 -8.28
CA ARG A 68 -0.90 7.42 -9.59
C ARG A 68 -0.72 5.98 -10.05
N GLU A 69 -0.15 5.14 -9.19
CA GLU A 69 0.08 3.71 -9.48
C GLU A 69 -1.24 2.98 -9.79
N ALA A 70 -2.31 3.22 -9.02
CA ALA A 70 -3.62 2.62 -9.34
C ALA A 70 -4.17 3.11 -10.70
N ALA A 71 -3.96 4.37 -11.06
CA ALA A 71 -4.37 4.90 -12.35
C ALA A 71 -3.53 4.33 -13.50
N GLU A 72 -2.21 4.18 -13.31
CA GLU A 72 -1.27 3.67 -14.31
C GLU A 72 -1.43 2.17 -14.50
N GLU A 73 -1.32 1.38 -13.43
CA GLU A 73 -1.26 -0.07 -13.48
C GLU A 73 -2.59 -0.73 -13.83
N ILE A 74 -3.72 -0.21 -13.32
CA ILE A 74 -5.04 -0.85 -13.46
C ILE A 74 -6.09 0.08 -14.08
N GLY A 75 -5.73 1.29 -14.49
CA GLY A 75 -6.63 2.23 -15.18
C GLY A 75 -7.67 2.91 -14.27
N LEU A 76 -7.54 2.80 -12.94
CA LEU A 76 -8.53 3.31 -11.99
C LEU A 76 -8.00 4.53 -11.22
N ASP A 77 -8.46 5.72 -11.59
CA ASP A 77 -8.13 6.97 -10.87
C ASP A 77 -8.99 7.16 -9.61
N ILE A 78 -8.73 6.36 -8.58
CA ILE A 78 -9.47 6.37 -7.32
C ILE A 78 -8.60 6.98 -6.22
N ALA A 79 -9.12 8.00 -5.53
CA ALA A 79 -8.45 8.57 -4.37
C ALA A 79 -8.36 7.51 -3.24
N PRO A 80 -7.15 7.20 -2.72
CA PRO A 80 -7.03 6.22 -1.65
C PRO A 80 -7.75 6.69 -0.38
N GLY A 81 -8.32 5.75 0.37
CA GLY A 81 -8.98 5.98 1.64
C GLY A 81 -8.01 6.06 2.83
N ALA A 82 -8.38 5.43 3.95
CA ALA A 82 -7.56 5.42 5.15
C ALA A 82 -6.19 4.76 4.91
N LEU A 83 -5.15 5.22 5.62
CA LEU A 83 -3.91 4.46 5.74
C LEU A 83 -4.17 3.29 6.69
N ILE A 84 -3.93 2.06 6.24
CA ILE A 84 -4.29 0.85 6.97
C ILE A 84 -3.07 0.07 7.47
N ALA A 85 -1.90 0.26 6.87
CA ALA A 85 -0.62 -0.20 7.42
C ALA A 85 0.56 0.67 6.96
N ILE A 86 1.62 0.69 7.77
CA ILE A 86 2.97 1.06 7.37
C ILE A 86 3.87 -0.13 7.70
N ASP A 87 4.65 -0.61 6.73
CA ASP A 87 5.56 -1.74 6.91
C ASP A 87 7.01 -1.34 6.63
N TRP A 88 7.86 -1.54 7.63
CA TRP A 88 9.30 -1.38 7.51
C TRP A 88 9.92 -2.69 7.06
N VAL A 89 10.32 -2.74 5.79
CA VAL A 89 10.84 -3.95 5.15
C VAL A 89 12.35 -3.85 5.04
N THR A 90 13.03 -4.90 5.48
CA THR A 90 14.49 -5.04 5.42
C THR A 90 14.87 -6.30 4.66
N GLY A 91 15.94 -6.24 3.87
CA GLY A 91 16.46 -7.39 3.16
C GLY A 91 17.98 -7.31 2.96
N PRO A 92 18.66 -8.43 2.70
CA PRO A 92 20.10 -8.44 2.45
C PRO A 92 20.46 -7.57 1.24
N GLY A 93 21.45 -6.69 1.40
CA GLY A 93 22.02 -5.91 0.29
C GLY A 93 21.13 -4.80 -0.27
N GLN A 94 20.02 -4.46 0.39
CA GLN A 94 19.12 -3.38 -0.02
C GLN A 94 18.90 -2.39 1.13
N PRO A 95 18.75 -1.09 0.85
CA PRO A 95 18.25 -0.14 1.85
C PRO A 95 16.87 -0.56 2.36
N PRO A 96 16.50 -0.20 3.59
CA PRO A 96 15.13 -0.42 4.06
C PRO A 96 14.09 0.24 3.15
N LEU A 97 12.92 -0.38 3.06
CA LEU A 97 11.76 0.12 2.32
C LEU A 97 10.61 0.36 3.29
N ALA A 98 10.10 1.59 3.33
CA ALA A 98 8.85 1.92 4.00
C ALA A 98 7.68 1.75 3.02
N VAL A 99 6.78 0.81 3.29
CA VAL A 99 5.60 0.54 2.45
C VAL A 99 4.35 1.11 3.10
N TYR A 100 3.72 2.09 2.44
CA TYR A 100 2.43 2.65 2.85
C TYR A 100 1.31 1.86 2.17
N LEU A 101 0.39 1.30 2.96
CA LEU A 101 -0.75 0.58 2.44
C LEU A 101 -2.04 1.35 2.73
N TYR A 102 -2.74 1.72 1.66
CA TYR A 102 -4.02 2.43 1.74
C TYR A 102 -5.20 1.52 1.45
N ASP A 103 -6.35 1.85 2.04
CA ASP A 103 -7.64 1.28 1.64
C ASP A 103 -8.05 1.82 0.27
N GLY A 104 -8.27 0.93 -0.70
CA GLY A 104 -8.80 1.28 -2.02
C GLY A 104 -10.33 1.31 -2.09
N GLY A 105 -10.99 0.87 -1.03
CA GLY A 105 -12.43 0.71 -1.00
C GLY A 105 -12.89 -0.59 -1.66
N VAL A 106 -14.19 -0.62 -1.97
CA VAL A 106 -14.86 -1.75 -2.62
C VAL A 106 -15.20 -1.36 -4.05
N LEU A 107 -14.65 -2.09 -5.02
CA LEU A 107 -14.90 -1.93 -6.43
C LEU A 107 -16.21 -2.63 -6.80
N ASP A 108 -17.10 -1.92 -7.50
CA ASP A 108 -18.29 -2.50 -8.09
C ASP A 108 -18.00 -3.18 -9.44
N GLY A 109 -19.04 -3.77 -10.05
CA GLY A 109 -18.90 -4.47 -11.32
C GLY A 109 -18.51 -3.57 -12.49
N GLU A 110 -18.88 -2.29 -12.46
CA GLU A 110 -18.51 -1.31 -13.49
C GLU A 110 -17.02 -0.99 -13.39
N GLN A 111 -16.54 -0.70 -12.18
CA GLN A 111 -15.13 -0.42 -11.92
C GLN A 111 -14.24 -1.63 -12.22
N LEU A 112 -14.65 -2.84 -11.84
CA LEU A 112 -13.92 -4.07 -12.18
C LEU A 112 -13.88 -4.30 -13.69
N GLY A 113 -14.98 -4.02 -14.41
CA GLY A 113 -15.03 -4.11 -15.86
C GLY A 113 -14.21 -3.03 -16.58
N ALA A 114 -13.92 -1.93 -15.91
CA ALA A 114 -13.12 -0.82 -16.43
C ALA A 114 -11.61 -0.99 -16.22
N ILE A 115 -11.16 -2.04 -15.52
CA ILE A 115 -9.73 -2.29 -15.29
C ILE A 115 -9.00 -2.44 -16.63
N GLN A 116 -7.96 -1.62 -16.81
CA GLN A 116 -7.05 -1.68 -17.95
C GLN A 116 -5.63 -1.81 -17.44
N LEU A 117 -4.99 -2.93 -17.75
CA LEU A 117 -3.63 -3.17 -17.31
C LEU A 117 -2.61 -2.38 -18.13
N GLN A 118 -1.62 -1.82 -17.45
CA GLN A 118 -0.36 -1.40 -18.06
C GLN A 118 0.43 -2.64 -18.50
N LYS A 119 0.31 -3.01 -19.77
CA LYS A 119 0.87 -4.27 -20.30
C LYS A 119 2.39 -4.29 -20.34
N GLU A 120 3.02 -3.12 -20.23
CA GLU A 120 4.47 -2.98 -20.11
C GLU A 120 4.98 -3.58 -18.79
N GLU A 121 4.15 -3.66 -17.75
CA GLU A 121 4.55 -4.15 -16.42
C GLU A 121 3.71 -5.33 -15.91
N LEU A 122 2.46 -5.46 -16.35
CA LEU A 122 1.50 -6.41 -15.79
C LEU A 122 0.90 -7.35 -16.85
N ASP A 123 0.92 -8.65 -16.55
CA ASP A 123 0.35 -9.69 -17.42
C ASP A 123 -1.12 -9.97 -17.12
N ALA A 124 -1.53 -9.86 -15.86
CA ALA A 124 -2.87 -10.22 -15.40
C ALA A 124 -3.29 -9.51 -14.11
N TRP A 125 -4.59 -9.56 -13.81
CA TRP A 125 -5.15 -9.24 -12.49
C TRP A 125 -6.15 -10.31 -12.07
N ASN A 126 -6.41 -10.40 -10.76
CA ASN A 126 -7.33 -11.37 -10.19
C ASN A 126 -7.93 -10.88 -8.86
N LEU A 127 -9.14 -11.34 -8.54
CA LEU A 127 -9.76 -11.18 -7.23
C LEU A 127 -9.58 -12.45 -6.40
N VAL A 128 -8.80 -12.34 -5.33
CA VAL A 128 -8.40 -13.48 -4.51
C VAL A 128 -9.05 -13.40 -3.12
N PRO A 129 -9.74 -14.47 -2.65
CA PRO A 129 -10.23 -14.54 -1.27
C PRO A 129 -9.11 -14.29 -0.26
N LEU A 130 -9.41 -13.53 0.81
CA LEU A 130 -8.40 -13.14 1.80
C LEU A 130 -7.70 -14.33 2.46
N ASP A 131 -8.39 -15.46 2.63
CA ASP A 131 -7.82 -16.70 3.15
C ASP A 131 -6.85 -17.39 2.18
N GLN A 132 -6.95 -17.09 0.88
CA GLN A 132 -6.14 -17.70 -0.20
C GLN A 132 -4.99 -16.81 -0.68
N VAL A 133 -4.88 -15.54 -0.29
CA VAL A 133 -3.82 -14.64 -0.80
C VAL A 133 -2.40 -15.20 -0.66
N GLY A 134 -2.13 -16.00 0.37
CA GLY A 134 -0.83 -16.66 0.59
C GLY A 134 -0.40 -17.67 -0.47
N THR A 135 -1.30 -18.09 -1.37
CA THR A 135 -0.94 -18.91 -2.54
C THR A 135 -0.42 -18.08 -3.71
N PHE A 136 -0.70 -16.77 -3.74
CA PHE A 136 -0.34 -15.85 -4.84
C PHE A 136 0.84 -14.95 -4.51
N VAL A 137 0.99 -14.56 -3.24
CA VAL A 137 1.97 -13.53 -2.82
C VAL A 137 3.04 -14.10 -1.88
N GLN A 138 4.18 -13.42 -1.79
CA GLN A 138 5.24 -13.76 -0.84
C GLN A 138 4.77 -13.66 0.63
N PRO A 139 5.33 -14.44 1.58
CA PRO A 139 4.87 -14.48 2.96
C PRO A 139 4.80 -13.12 3.67
N GLY A 140 5.76 -12.21 3.42
CA GLY A 140 5.74 -10.87 3.99
C GLY A 140 4.58 -10.01 3.49
N MET A 141 4.27 -10.10 2.20
CA MET A 141 3.12 -9.43 1.59
C MET A 141 1.81 -9.98 2.12
N GLU A 142 1.67 -11.30 2.27
CA GLU A 142 0.49 -11.91 2.87
C GLU A 142 0.23 -11.35 4.27
N ARG A 143 1.25 -11.32 5.13
CA ARG A 143 1.10 -10.79 6.49
C ARG A 143 0.69 -9.32 6.48
N ARG A 144 1.28 -8.51 5.59
CA ARG A 144 0.91 -7.09 5.41
C ARG A 144 -0.54 -6.92 5.00
N ILE A 145 -1.00 -7.66 3.98
CA ILE A 145 -2.40 -7.63 3.50
C ILE A 145 -3.35 -7.97 4.65
N ARG A 146 -3.09 -9.07 5.37
CA ARG A 146 -3.94 -9.51 6.48
C ARG A 146 -3.97 -8.49 7.63
N ALA A 147 -2.81 -7.91 7.97
CA ALA A 147 -2.72 -6.94 9.06
C ALA A 147 -3.44 -5.62 8.72
N GLY A 148 -3.29 -5.13 7.48
CA GLY A 148 -3.99 -3.95 6.98
C GLY A 148 -5.50 -4.17 6.89
N PHE A 149 -5.94 -5.30 6.33
CA PHE A 149 -7.35 -5.67 6.29
C PHE A 149 -7.97 -5.74 7.70
N THR A 150 -7.25 -6.34 8.66
CA THR A 150 -7.70 -6.41 10.06
C THR A 150 -7.83 -5.02 10.67
N ALA A 151 -6.83 -4.14 10.47
CA ALA A 151 -6.88 -2.77 10.98
C ALA A 151 -8.05 -1.98 10.40
N LEU A 152 -8.31 -2.16 9.10
CA LEU A 152 -9.43 -1.53 8.41
C LEU A 152 -10.78 -1.99 8.98
N MET A 153 -10.99 -3.30 9.14
CA MET A 153 -12.25 -3.83 9.66
C MET A 153 -12.50 -3.50 11.12
N ALA A 154 -11.44 -3.35 11.91
CA ALA A 154 -11.54 -2.92 13.29
C ALA A 154 -11.70 -1.39 13.44
N GLY A 155 -11.40 -0.60 12.41
CA GLY A 155 -11.37 0.87 12.49
C GLY A 155 -10.22 1.40 13.36
N THR A 156 -9.16 0.62 13.57
CA THR A 156 -8.07 0.91 14.52
C THR A 156 -6.76 1.30 13.83
N GLY A 157 -6.81 1.95 12.67
CA GLY A 157 -5.63 2.13 11.80
C GLY A 157 -4.53 3.05 12.36
N PRO A 158 -3.37 3.13 11.66
CA PRO A 158 -2.78 2.10 10.78
C PRO A 158 -2.07 1.01 11.60
N ALA A 159 -1.89 -0.19 11.04
CA ALA A 159 -1.00 -1.19 11.62
C ALA A 159 0.47 -0.82 11.38
N GLU A 160 1.26 -0.75 12.45
CA GLU A 160 2.72 -0.62 12.39
C GLU A 160 3.35 -2.01 12.24
N LEU A 161 4.15 -2.21 11.18
CA LEU A 161 4.71 -3.52 10.83
C LEU A 161 6.24 -3.45 10.60
N GLU A 162 6.92 -4.56 10.90
CA GLU A 162 8.28 -4.86 10.44
C GLU A 162 8.28 -6.19 9.67
N ASN A 163 8.70 -6.17 8.40
CA ASN A 163 8.67 -7.34 7.51
C ASN A 163 7.29 -8.06 7.52
N GLY A 164 6.22 -7.29 7.60
CA GLY A 164 4.83 -7.74 7.66
C GLY A 164 4.36 -8.20 9.04
N HIS A 165 5.22 -8.25 10.06
CA HIS A 165 4.83 -8.59 11.43
C HIS A 165 4.42 -7.34 12.20
N ARG A 166 3.28 -7.38 12.91
CA ARG A 166 2.90 -6.26 13.78
C ARG A 166 3.95 -6.00 14.84
N VAL A 167 4.31 -4.74 14.99
CA VAL A 167 5.13 -4.21 16.08
C VAL A 167 4.33 -3.14 16.83
N GLY A 168 4.74 -2.87 18.07
CA GLY A 168 4.04 -1.94 18.94
C GLY A 168 2.76 -2.51 19.59
N PRO A 169 2.17 -1.77 20.54
CA PRO A 169 0.91 -2.15 21.17
C PRO A 169 -0.24 -2.12 20.16
N PRO A 170 -1.27 -2.98 20.30
CA PRO A 170 -2.45 -2.89 19.45
C PRO A 170 -3.05 -1.49 19.55
N ALA A 171 -3.47 -0.93 18.41
CA ALA A 171 -4.14 0.35 18.37
C ALA A 171 -5.32 0.36 19.36
N ALA A 172 -5.41 1.42 20.16
CA ALA A 172 -6.44 1.55 21.18
C ALA A 172 -7.81 1.47 20.52
N VAL A 173 -8.65 0.53 20.98
CA VAL A 173 -10.04 0.45 20.55
C VAL A 173 -10.76 1.61 21.21
N ASP A 174 -11.12 2.63 20.44
CA ASP A 174 -11.98 3.69 20.96
C ASP A 174 -13.40 3.13 21.14
N HIS A 175 -13.75 2.80 22.38
CA HIS A 175 -15.08 2.32 22.75
C HIS A 175 -16.15 3.42 22.77
N THR A 176 -15.87 4.63 22.28
CA THR A 176 -16.88 5.67 22.16
C THR A 176 -17.82 5.38 20.98
N GLY A 177 -18.83 4.55 21.23
CA GLY A 177 -19.95 4.28 20.32
C GLY A 177 -20.84 5.50 20.04
N ARG A 178 -20.27 6.62 19.57
CA ARG A 178 -21.03 7.78 19.10
C ARG A 178 -21.26 7.65 17.60
N THR A 179 -22.37 7.02 17.25
CA THR A 179 -23.05 7.30 15.99
C THR A 179 -23.37 8.80 15.93
N GLY A 180 -22.79 9.49 14.94
CA GLY A 180 -23.01 10.91 14.74
C GLY A 180 -24.46 11.20 14.37
N GLN A 181 -25.25 11.65 15.35
CA GLN A 181 -26.43 12.46 15.10
C GLN A 181 -25.96 13.89 14.82
N ARG A 182 -26.25 14.41 13.63
CA ARG A 182 -26.09 15.85 13.34
C ARG A 182 -26.99 16.65 14.29
N PRO A 183 -26.49 17.71 14.95
CA PRO A 183 -27.38 18.68 15.53
C PRO A 183 -27.99 19.51 14.40
N THR A 184 -29.32 19.47 14.29
CA THR A 184 -30.10 20.53 13.65
C THR A 184 -30.19 21.71 14.61
N ALA A 185 -29.56 22.83 14.25
CA ALA A 185 -30.01 24.20 14.54
C ALA A 185 -29.23 25.17 13.67
#